data_AF-A0A3N5JB91-F1
#
_entry.id   AF-A0A3N5JB91-F1
#
_cell.length_a   1.000
_cell.length_b   1.000
_cell.length_c   1.000
_cell.angle_alpha   90.00
_cell.angle_beta   90.00
_cell.angle_gamma   90.00
#
_symmetry.space_group_name_H-M   'P 1'
#
loop_
_entity.id
_entity.type
_entity.pdbx_description
1 polymer ?
#
loop_
_entity_poly.entity_id
_entity_poly.type
_entity_poly.pdbx_seq_one_letter_code
_entity_poly.pdbx_strand_id
1 'polypeptide(L)'
;MICPDKMSELAMLIPFLLYAEIHYRIGGIFSRYYRRQPEIVFDLPYRIRQGRSLPLALMIKDAHRFPVRLISIELTMIDQDRRLHRHQFKIEETVQESFWHRIIQIPMNAAQAGIMRVNAVLEYIVEGRRHQCVNDNYALTSHKPFTVLIDDHPWPRRSGWFFGETHCHTVYSNDQVEFGAPLQMNQQMAEALELDFIAATDHSYDLDDCVDDYLKNDPALPKWQSLWETIAALNRENHRVLIIPGEELSVGNAQGKNVHLLLYNNRHFWPGYGDSGEKWFQTQPQHGLQQVIEELEPTALAIAAHPDHEPPFLQRWLLRRGKWAAKDFQIKSLNGCQFWNGDKSQFLSSGVRMWSELLLRGLKATLFAGNDA
;
A
#
# COMPACT_ATOMS: atom_id res chain seq x y z
N MET A 1 1.82 -16.94 1.92
CA MET A 1 3.08 -17.34 2.58
C MET A 1 3.79 -18.34 1.70
N ILE A 2 4.62 -17.85 0.78
CA ILE A 2 5.58 -18.69 0.03
C ILE A 2 6.86 -18.63 0.85
N CYS A 3 7.28 -19.77 1.38
CA CYS A 3 8.58 -19.94 2.01
C CYS A 3 9.63 -20.00 0.89
N PRO A 4 10.62 -19.09 0.83
CA PRO A 4 11.59 -19.07 -0.26
C PRO A 4 12.76 -19.99 0.08
N ASP A 5 12.55 -21.29 0.11
CA ASP A 5 13.66 -22.23 0.12
C ASP A 5 13.82 -22.84 -1.27
N LYS A 6 14.90 -22.42 -1.94
CA LYS A 6 15.45 -22.94 -3.21
C LYS A 6 14.73 -22.50 -4.49
N MET A 7 14.66 -21.19 -4.74
CA MET A 7 14.66 -20.72 -6.14
C MET A 7 16.11 -20.50 -6.57
N SER A 8 16.58 -21.43 -7.41
CA SER A 8 17.88 -21.37 -8.07
C SER A 8 18.05 -20.08 -8.86
N GLU A 9 19.31 -19.74 -9.10
CA GLU A 9 19.94 -18.75 -9.98
C GLU A 9 19.14 -18.22 -11.20
N LEU A 10 18.02 -18.82 -11.62
CA LEU A 10 17.08 -18.22 -12.57
C LEU A 10 16.23 -17.06 -12.01
N ALA A 11 16.22 -16.85 -10.69
CA ALA A 11 15.63 -15.68 -10.04
C ALA A 11 16.48 -14.38 -10.25
N MET A 12 17.47 -14.38 -11.15
CA MET A 12 18.41 -13.27 -11.37
C MET A 12 17.91 -12.14 -12.30
N LEU A 13 16.60 -12.04 -12.58
CA LEU A 13 15.99 -10.99 -13.45
C LEU A 13 14.91 -10.15 -12.73
N ILE A 14 15.03 -9.96 -11.41
CA ILE A 14 13.91 -9.54 -10.55
C ILE A 14 13.37 -8.09 -10.68
N PRO A 15 14.02 -7.07 -11.29
CA PRO A 15 13.28 -5.85 -11.64
C PRO A 15 12.21 -6.11 -12.72
N PHE A 16 12.37 -7.17 -13.53
CA PHE A 16 11.48 -7.50 -14.64
C PHE A 16 10.36 -8.49 -14.26
N LEU A 17 10.38 -9.04 -13.04
CA LEU A 17 9.43 -10.05 -12.55
C LEU A 17 8.52 -9.56 -11.42
N LEU A 18 8.85 -8.42 -10.80
CA LEU A 18 8.01 -7.73 -9.80
C LEU A 18 7.03 -6.73 -10.44
N TYR A 19 6.83 -6.83 -11.75
CA TYR A 19 5.94 -5.97 -12.52
C TYR A 19 4.48 -6.35 -12.24
N ALA A 20 3.76 -5.55 -11.44
CA ALA A 20 2.37 -5.81 -11.12
C ALA A 20 1.43 -5.38 -12.25
N GLU A 21 1.69 -4.23 -12.89
CA GLU A 21 0.75 -3.65 -13.85
C GLU A 21 0.53 -4.57 -15.06
N ILE A 22 -0.73 -4.93 -15.34
CA ILE A 22 -1.06 -5.93 -16.37
C ILE A 22 -0.98 -5.36 -17.80
N HIS A 23 -0.53 -4.12 -17.98
CA HIS A 23 -0.63 -3.38 -19.25
C HIS A 23 0.70 -3.06 -19.92
N TYR A 24 1.83 -3.24 -19.24
CA TYR A 24 3.12 -2.83 -19.78
C TYR A 24 3.88 -3.97 -20.46
N ARG A 25 4.67 -3.58 -21.45
CA ARG A 25 5.57 -4.45 -22.21
C ARG A 25 6.84 -3.68 -22.50
N ILE A 26 7.98 -4.16 -21.99
CA ILE A 26 9.28 -3.60 -22.35
C ILE A 26 9.60 -4.00 -23.79
N GLY A 27 9.64 -3.04 -24.71
CA GLY A 27 10.22 -3.23 -26.06
C GLY A 27 9.64 -4.40 -26.86
N GLY A 28 8.38 -4.78 -26.64
CA GLY A 28 7.74 -5.92 -27.32
C GLY A 28 8.12 -7.31 -26.78
N ILE A 29 8.87 -7.39 -25.67
CA ILE A 29 9.15 -8.65 -24.98
C ILE A 29 7.85 -9.21 -24.41
N PHE A 30 7.69 -10.53 -24.53
CA PHE A 30 6.53 -11.25 -23.99
C PHE A 30 6.45 -11.08 -22.47
N SER A 31 5.38 -10.44 -21.99
CA SER A 31 5.02 -10.40 -20.57
C SER A 31 3.98 -11.47 -20.28
N ARG A 32 4.27 -12.34 -19.31
CA ARG A 32 3.33 -13.37 -18.82
C ARG A 32 2.13 -12.76 -18.10
N TYR A 33 2.27 -11.53 -17.63
CA TYR A 33 1.23 -10.80 -16.89
C TYR A 33 0.31 -9.99 -17.80
N TYR A 34 0.78 -9.65 -19.01
CA TYR A 34 0.07 -8.73 -19.88
C TYR A 34 -1.32 -9.25 -20.28
N ARG A 35 -2.34 -8.40 -20.10
CA ARG A 35 -3.73 -8.63 -20.53
C ARG A 35 -4.29 -7.38 -21.21
N ARG A 36 -5.17 -7.59 -22.19
CA ARG A 36 -5.96 -6.51 -22.84
C ARG A 36 -7.29 -6.32 -22.12
N GLN A 37 -7.21 -6.09 -20.82
CA GLN A 37 -8.34 -5.89 -19.90
C GLN A 37 -7.86 -4.92 -18.83
N PRO A 38 -8.72 -4.08 -18.25
CA PRO A 38 -8.33 -3.23 -17.15
C PRO A 38 -7.93 -4.08 -15.94
N GLU A 39 -7.16 -3.50 -15.02
CA GLU A 39 -6.77 -4.15 -13.77
C GLU A 39 -7.97 -4.17 -12.83
N ILE A 40 -8.34 -5.33 -12.30
CA ILE A 40 -9.53 -5.48 -11.47
C ILE A 40 -9.11 -6.15 -10.17
N VAL A 41 -9.35 -5.46 -9.05
CA VAL A 41 -8.98 -5.92 -7.71
C VAL A 41 -10.15 -5.75 -6.76
N PHE A 42 -10.45 -6.81 -6.02
CA PHE A 42 -11.24 -6.73 -4.80
C PHE A 42 -10.34 -6.70 -3.58
N ASP A 43 -10.80 -6.03 -2.53
CA ASP A 43 -10.20 -6.12 -1.22
C ASP A 43 -11.24 -6.03 -0.10
N LEU A 44 -10.85 -6.52 1.08
CA LEU A 44 -11.68 -6.62 2.28
C LEU A 44 -10.83 -6.37 3.53
N PRO A 45 -11.39 -5.72 4.57
CA PRO A 45 -10.71 -5.63 5.85
C PRO A 45 -10.55 -7.04 6.44
N TYR A 46 -9.39 -7.33 7.02
CA TYR A 46 -9.14 -8.63 7.66
C TYR A 46 -9.96 -8.84 8.94
N ARG A 47 -10.57 -7.78 9.48
CA ARG A 47 -11.41 -7.80 10.67
C ARG A 47 -12.54 -6.78 10.56
N ILE A 48 -13.71 -7.12 11.06
CA ILE A 48 -14.79 -6.17 11.32
C ILE A 48 -15.41 -6.45 12.69
N ARG A 49 -16.05 -5.43 13.26
CA ARG A 49 -16.86 -5.60 14.46
C ARG A 49 -18.18 -6.32 14.13
N GLN A 50 -18.59 -7.26 14.99
CA GLN A 50 -19.89 -7.91 14.94
C GLN A 50 -21.03 -6.87 14.85
N GLY A 51 -21.99 -7.13 13.96
CA GLY A 51 -23.12 -6.24 13.70
C GLY A 51 -22.79 -5.05 12.78
N ARG A 52 -21.55 -4.90 12.31
CA ARG A 52 -21.21 -3.97 11.22
C ARG A 52 -21.33 -4.66 9.87
N SER A 53 -21.63 -3.87 8.83
CA SER A 53 -21.52 -4.33 7.45
C SER A 53 -20.06 -4.61 7.10
N LEU A 54 -19.84 -5.59 6.23
CA LEU A 54 -18.53 -5.88 5.65
C LEU A 54 -18.35 -5.03 4.37
N PRO A 55 -17.45 -4.04 4.32
CA PRO A 55 -17.20 -3.30 3.09
C PRO A 55 -16.35 -4.13 2.13
N LEU A 56 -16.85 -4.37 0.92
CA LEU A 56 -16.10 -4.92 -0.21
C LEU A 56 -15.61 -3.78 -1.10
N ALA A 57 -14.30 -3.58 -1.18
CA ALA A 57 -13.70 -2.70 -2.18
C ALA A 57 -13.66 -3.41 -3.53
N LEU A 58 -14.05 -2.70 -4.58
CA LEU A 58 -13.74 -3.02 -5.97
C LEU A 58 -13.00 -1.83 -6.56
N MET A 59 -11.81 -2.08 -7.09
CA MET A 59 -10.98 -1.11 -7.81
C MET A 59 -10.77 -1.59 -9.23
N ILE A 60 -10.84 -0.65 -10.17
CA ILE A 60 -10.64 -0.88 -11.60
C ILE A 60 -9.69 0.19 -12.13
N LYS A 61 -8.50 -0.21 -12.55
CA LYS A 61 -7.48 0.67 -13.11
C LYS A 61 -7.35 0.47 -14.62
N ASP A 62 -7.03 1.54 -15.33
CA ASP A 62 -6.78 1.61 -16.77
C ASP A 62 -8.00 1.27 -17.67
N ALA A 63 -9.22 1.47 -17.18
CA ALA A 63 -10.43 1.29 -17.99
C ALA A 63 -10.56 2.30 -19.14
N HIS A 64 -9.89 3.45 -19.07
CA HIS A 64 -9.73 4.37 -20.21
C HIS A 64 -9.00 3.74 -21.41
N ARG A 65 -8.08 2.79 -21.17
CA ARG A 65 -7.35 2.04 -22.21
C ARG A 65 -8.11 0.79 -22.63
N PHE A 66 -8.76 0.13 -21.67
CA PHE A 66 -9.54 -1.09 -21.87
C PHE A 66 -10.94 -0.93 -21.27
N PRO A 67 -11.87 -0.23 -21.96
CA PRO A 67 -13.21 -0.02 -21.44
C PRO A 67 -13.90 -1.32 -21.06
N VAL A 68 -14.55 -1.31 -19.89
CA VAL A 68 -15.18 -2.50 -19.31
C VAL A 68 -16.62 -2.19 -18.92
N ARG A 69 -17.51 -3.14 -19.23
CA ARG A 69 -18.89 -3.12 -18.74
C ARG A 69 -19.06 -4.14 -17.63
N LEU A 70 -19.34 -3.68 -16.43
CA LEU A 70 -19.62 -4.48 -15.24
C LEU A 70 -21.05 -5.02 -15.32
N ILE A 71 -21.23 -6.31 -15.04
CA ILE A 71 -22.54 -6.98 -15.12
C ILE A 71 -23.05 -7.25 -13.71
N SER A 72 -22.33 -8.06 -12.95
CA SER A 72 -22.73 -8.45 -11.60
C SER A 72 -21.53 -8.85 -10.73
N ILE A 73 -21.74 -8.81 -9.41
CA ILE A 73 -20.83 -9.39 -8.43
C ILE A 73 -21.58 -10.46 -7.67
N GLU A 74 -21.02 -11.66 -7.60
CA GLU A 74 -21.43 -12.70 -6.68
C GLU A 74 -20.42 -12.80 -5.53
N LEU A 75 -20.90 -12.72 -4.30
CA LEU A 75 -20.11 -13.02 -3.11
C LEU A 75 -20.50 -14.38 -2.58
N THR A 76 -19.49 -15.21 -2.34
CA THR A 76 -19.61 -16.47 -1.62
C THR A 76 -18.86 -16.36 -0.31
N MET A 77 -19.58 -16.56 0.80
CA MET A 77 -19.03 -16.47 2.15
C MET A 77 -19.24 -17.80 2.88
N ILE A 78 -18.19 -18.31 3.53
CA ILE A 78 -18.23 -19.56 4.29
C ILE A 78 -17.82 -19.25 5.72
N ASP A 79 -18.72 -19.50 6.67
CA ASP A 79 -18.44 -19.30 8.09
C ASP A 79 -17.72 -20.50 8.72
N GLN A 80 -17.37 -20.37 10.00
CA GLN A 80 -16.69 -21.41 10.77
C GLN A 80 -17.48 -22.73 10.86
N ASP A 81 -18.81 -22.66 10.80
CA ASP A 81 -19.70 -23.83 10.81
C ASP A 81 -19.89 -24.41 9.40
N ARG A 82 -19.12 -23.93 8.42
CA ARG A 82 -19.18 -24.28 6.99
C ARG A 82 -20.53 -23.93 6.34
N ARG A 83 -21.31 -23.01 6.91
CA ARG A 83 -22.53 -22.54 6.28
C ARG A 83 -22.16 -21.57 5.17
N LEU A 84 -22.83 -21.75 4.04
CA LEU A 84 -22.64 -20.97 2.83
C LEU A 84 -23.65 -19.83 2.80
N HIS A 85 -23.15 -18.61 2.68
CA HIS A 85 -23.94 -17.39 2.46
C HIS A 85 -23.60 -16.85 1.07
N ARG A 86 -24.62 -16.46 0.31
CA ARG A 86 -24.44 -15.90 -1.04
C ARG A 86 -25.15 -14.56 -1.16
N HIS A 87 -24.45 -13.60 -1.76
CA HIS A 87 -25.00 -12.30 -2.10
C HIS A 87 -24.74 -12.04 -3.58
N GLN A 88 -25.72 -11.46 -4.27
CA GLN A 88 -25.57 -11.08 -5.66
C GLN A 88 -25.94 -9.60 -5.83
N PHE A 89 -25.06 -8.85 -6.46
CA PHE A 89 -25.23 -7.43 -6.74
C PHE A 89 -25.22 -7.23 -8.25
N LYS A 90 -26.30 -6.65 -8.77
CA LYS A 90 -26.38 -6.24 -10.17
C LYS A 90 -25.79 -4.84 -10.31
N ILE A 91 -24.87 -4.64 -11.24
CA ILE A 91 -24.20 -3.35 -11.45
C ILE A 91 -24.65 -2.71 -12.77
N GLU A 92 -24.49 -3.41 -13.90
CA GLU A 92 -24.81 -2.89 -15.24
C GLU A 92 -24.26 -1.49 -15.53
N GLU A 93 -22.94 -1.30 -15.39
CA GLU A 93 -22.27 -0.01 -15.55
C GLU A 93 -21.10 -0.13 -16.51
N THR A 94 -20.84 0.93 -17.27
CA THR A 94 -19.67 1.01 -18.16
C THR A 94 -18.65 1.94 -17.51
N VAL A 95 -17.43 1.44 -17.35
CA VAL A 95 -16.30 2.14 -16.75
C VAL A 95 -15.28 2.48 -17.85
N GLN A 96 -14.85 3.73 -17.89
CA GLN A 96 -13.94 4.29 -18.90
C GLN A 96 -12.87 5.21 -18.29
N GLU A 97 -12.81 5.32 -16.97
CA GLU A 97 -11.90 6.16 -16.23
C GLU A 97 -10.50 5.53 -16.11
N SER A 98 -9.49 6.33 -15.80
CA SER A 98 -8.15 5.81 -15.49
C SER A 98 -8.12 5.02 -14.19
N PHE A 99 -8.90 5.45 -13.21
CA PHE A 99 -9.10 4.77 -11.95
C PHE A 99 -10.54 4.92 -11.51
N TRP A 100 -11.25 3.80 -11.36
CA TRP A 100 -12.62 3.73 -10.89
C TRP A 100 -12.69 2.84 -9.66
N HIS A 101 -13.55 3.17 -8.70
CA HIS A 101 -13.69 2.36 -7.50
C HIS A 101 -15.11 2.38 -6.95
N ARG A 102 -15.46 1.36 -6.17
CA ARG A 102 -16.72 1.26 -5.44
C ARG A 102 -16.54 0.47 -4.16
N ILE A 103 -17.20 0.90 -3.08
CA ILE A 103 -17.38 0.09 -1.88
C ILE A 103 -18.81 -0.44 -1.85
N ILE A 104 -18.95 -1.75 -1.69
CA ILE A 104 -20.24 -2.44 -1.54
C ILE A 104 -20.37 -2.86 -0.09
N GLN A 105 -21.36 -2.31 0.61
CA GLN A 105 -21.63 -2.65 2.00
C GLN A 105 -22.44 -3.95 2.06
N ILE A 106 -21.80 -5.02 2.52
CA ILE A 106 -22.43 -6.34 2.65
C ILE A 106 -23.10 -6.39 4.03
N PRO A 107 -24.44 -6.53 4.10
CA PRO A 107 -25.12 -6.63 5.38
C PRO A 107 -24.75 -7.95 6.06
N MET A 108 -24.25 -7.85 7.30
CA MET A 108 -23.90 -9.00 8.13
C MET A 108 -25.01 -9.26 9.14
N ASN A 109 -25.25 -10.53 9.49
CA ASN A 109 -26.18 -10.85 10.57
C ASN A 109 -25.56 -10.41 11.91
N ALA A 110 -26.34 -9.72 12.74
CA ALA A 110 -25.88 -9.20 14.03
C ALA A 110 -25.36 -10.28 14.99
N ALA A 111 -25.83 -11.52 14.88
CA ALA A 111 -25.38 -12.64 15.69
C ALA A 111 -24.15 -13.37 15.11
N GLN A 112 -23.69 -12.99 13.92
CA GLN A 112 -22.58 -13.65 13.23
C GLN A 112 -21.25 -13.26 13.87
N ALA A 113 -20.39 -14.24 14.13
CA ALA A 113 -19.06 -14.04 14.70
C ALA A 113 -18.11 -15.15 14.21
N GLY A 114 -16.81 -14.93 14.41
CA GLY A 114 -15.76 -15.88 14.07
C GLY A 114 -15.15 -15.65 12.68
N ILE A 115 -14.40 -16.65 12.21
CA ILE A 115 -13.68 -16.57 10.94
C ILE A 115 -14.63 -16.79 9.77
N MET A 116 -14.59 -15.86 8.81
CA MET A 116 -15.30 -15.91 7.55
C MET A 116 -14.31 -16.04 6.39
N ARG A 117 -14.57 -16.94 5.45
CA ARG A 117 -13.87 -16.98 4.16
C ARG A 117 -14.73 -16.37 3.08
N VAL A 118 -14.21 -15.39 2.35
CA VAL A 118 -14.98 -14.62 1.36
C VAL A 118 -14.31 -14.72 -0.01
N ASN A 119 -15.10 -14.99 -1.04
CA ASN A 119 -14.73 -14.84 -2.44
C ASN A 119 -15.68 -13.86 -3.11
N ALA A 120 -15.12 -12.92 -3.86
CA ALA A 120 -15.84 -12.02 -4.75
C ALA A 120 -15.63 -12.46 -6.19
N VAL A 121 -16.71 -12.56 -6.95
CA VAL A 121 -16.70 -12.99 -8.33
C VAL A 121 -17.33 -11.89 -9.16
N LEU A 122 -16.56 -11.27 -10.05
CA LEU A 122 -17.06 -10.24 -10.96
C LEU A 122 -17.35 -10.86 -12.33
N GLU A 123 -18.54 -10.62 -12.84
CA GLU A 123 -18.86 -10.81 -14.25
C GLU A 123 -18.78 -9.48 -14.99
N TYR A 124 -18.07 -9.46 -16.11
CA TYR A 124 -17.82 -8.24 -16.88
C TYR A 124 -17.64 -8.52 -18.38
N ILE A 125 -17.70 -7.47 -19.20
CA ILE A 125 -17.53 -7.51 -20.65
C ILE A 125 -16.42 -6.55 -21.07
N VAL A 126 -15.46 -7.06 -21.85
CA VAL A 126 -14.40 -6.27 -22.52
C VAL A 126 -14.40 -6.64 -23.99
N GLU A 127 -14.34 -5.65 -24.89
CA GLU A 127 -14.36 -5.86 -26.35
C GLU A 127 -15.50 -6.81 -26.82
N GLY A 128 -16.69 -6.71 -26.19
CA GLY A 128 -17.86 -7.53 -26.50
C GLY A 128 -17.82 -8.99 -26.01
N ARG A 129 -16.73 -9.41 -25.35
CA ARG A 129 -16.57 -10.76 -24.79
C ARG A 129 -16.86 -10.77 -23.30
N ARG A 130 -17.58 -11.78 -22.83
CA ARG A 130 -17.85 -12.00 -21.40
C ARG A 130 -16.64 -12.61 -20.72
N HIS A 131 -16.32 -12.10 -19.54
CA HIS A 131 -15.22 -12.53 -18.69
C HIS A 131 -15.70 -12.65 -17.24
N GLN A 132 -14.91 -13.38 -16.45
CA GLN A 132 -15.11 -13.53 -15.02
C GLN A 132 -13.75 -13.53 -14.32
N CYS A 133 -13.67 -12.91 -13.15
CA CYS A 133 -12.51 -12.99 -12.27
C CYS A 133 -12.94 -13.28 -10.83
N VAL A 134 -12.04 -13.89 -10.05
CA VAL A 134 -12.27 -14.23 -8.64
C VAL A 134 -11.25 -13.49 -7.80
N ASN A 135 -11.72 -12.56 -6.98
CA ASN A 135 -10.97 -11.62 -6.15
C ASN A 135 -10.09 -10.63 -6.95
N ASP A 136 -9.48 -11.06 -8.04
CA ASP A 136 -8.67 -10.24 -8.92
C ASP A 136 -8.55 -10.87 -10.31
N ASN A 137 -8.08 -10.11 -11.31
CA ASN A 137 -7.86 -10.62 -12.66
C ASN A 137 -6.38 -10.82 -13.04
N TYR A 138 -5.46 -10.92 -12.09
CA TYR A 138 -4.06 -11.27 -12.39
C TYR A 138 -3.94 -12.75 -12.74
N ALA A 139 -2.90 -13.12 -13.48
CA ALA A 139 -2.73 -14.49 -13.95
C ALA A 139 -2.08 -15.44 -12.95
N LEU A 140 -1.24 -14.92 -12.05
CA LEU A 140 -0.35 -15.72 -11.18
C LEU A 140 -0.61 -15.52 -9.69
N THR A 141 -1.64 -14.75 -9.34
CA THR A 141 -2.12 -14.62 -7.97
C THR A 141 -2.80 -15.91 -7.53
N SER A 142 -2.88 -16.12 -6.22
CA SER A 142 -3.45 -17.36 -5.68
C SER A 142 -4.98 -17.43 -5.77
N HIS A 143 -5.63 -16.28 -5.96
CA HIS A 143 -7.09 -16.09 -5.88
C HIS A 143 -7.72 -16.75 -4.64
N LYS A 144 -6.94 -16.90 -3.56
CA LYS A 144 -7.42 -17.53 -2.33
C LYS A 144 -8.53 -16.67 -1.72
N PRO A 145 -9.51 -17.28 -1.05
CA PRO A 145 -10.50 -16.54 -0.31
C PRO A 145 -9.85 -15.60 0.70
N PHE A 146 -10.38 -14.39 0.78
CA PHE A 146 -10.11 -13.48 1.88
C PHE A 146 -10.52 -14.14 3.19
N THR A 147 -9.78 -13.86 4.26
CA THR A 147 -10.10 -14.32 5.60
C THR A 147 -10.43 -13.10 6.46
N VAL A 148 -11.67 -13.03 6.92
CA VAL A 148 -12.18 -11.91 7.72
C VAL A 148 -12.56 -12.44 9.09
N LEU A 149 -12.05 -11.82 10.16
CA LEU A 149 -12.50 -12.06 11.51
C LEU A 149 -13.70 -11.16 11.82
N ILE A 150 -14.86 -11.76 12.08
CA ILE A 150 -16.02 -11.04 12.61
C ILE A 150 -15.92 -11.11 14.14
N ASP A 151 -15.43 -10.04 14.74
CA ASP A 151 -15.04 -9.99 16.14
C ASP A 151 -16.17 -9.38 16.99
N ASP A 152 -16.57 -10.06 18.05
CA ASP A 152 -17.51 -9.54 19.04
C ASP A 152 -16.84 -8.56 20.02
N HIS A 153 -15.51 -8.58 20.13
CA HIS A 153 -14.75 -7.74 21.05
C HIS A 153 -14.10 -6.54 20.35
N PRO A 154 -13.89 -5.41 21.06
CA PRO A 154 -13.11 -4.29 20.53
C PRO A 154 -11.64 -4.63 20.42
N TRP A 155 -10.91 -3.85 19.63
CA TRP A 155 -9.48 -3.72 19.88
C TRP A 155 -9.22 -3.32 21.33
N PRO A 156 -8.19 -3.89 21.99
CA PRO A 156 -7.87 -3.57 23.37
C PRO A 156 -7.40 -2.12 23.46
N ARG A 157 -8.32 -1.23 23.83
CA ARG A 157 -8.10 0.22 23.90
C ARG A 157 -7.87 0.68 25.34
N ARG A 158 -7.02 1.69 25.50
CA ARG A 158 -6.84 2.46 26.75
C ARG A 158 -6.99 3.93 26.45
N SER A 159 -7.35 4.74 27.45
CA SER A 159 -7.42 6.19 27.28
C SER A 159 -6.08 6.73 26.78
N GLY A 160 -6.11 7.52 25.70
CA GLY A 160 -4.92 8.08 25.06
C GLY A 160 -4.17 7.15 24.11
N TRP A 161 -4.68 5.94 23.85
CA TRP A 161 -4.13 5.06 22.82
C TRP A 161 -4.87 5.27 21.50
N PHE A 162 -4.10 5.44 20.43
CA PHE A 162 -4.59 5.57 19.07
C PHE A 162 -3.98 4.46 18.22
N PHE A 163 -4.81 3.81 17.42
CA PHE A 163 -4.42 2.73 16.52
C PHE A 163 -4.48 3.25 15.10
N GLY A 164 -3.46 2.99 14.29
CA GLY A 164 -3.50 3.41 12.90
C GLY A 164 -2.57 2.59 12.03
N GLU A 165 -2.81 2.71 10.73
CA GLU A 165 -1.88 2.28 9.70
C GLU A 165 -0.88 3.41 9.46
N THR A 166 0.41 3.14 9.55
CA THR A 166 1.45 4.16 9.48
C THR A 166 2.21 4.19 8.16
N HIS A 167 2.00 3.19 7.30
CA HIS A 167 2.65 3.09 6.00
C HIS A 167 1.66 2.53 4.99
N CYS A 168 1.06 3.39 4.20
CA CYS A 168 0.06 3.02 3.20
C CYS A 168 0.19 3.89 1.96
N HIS A 169 0.27 3.23 0.82
CA HIS A 169 0.23 3.84 -0.49
C HIS A 169 -1.22 4.05 -0.90
N THR A 170 -1.41 5.12 -1.67
CA THR A 170 -2.72 5.56 -2.13
C THR A 170 -2.70 5.69 -3.64
N VAL A 171 -3.78 6.18 -4.23
CA VAL A 171 -3.85 6.41 -5.68
C VAL A 171 -2.78 7.40 -6.21
N TYR A 172 -2.08 8.11 -5.32
CA TYR A 172 -1.01 9.03 -5.69
C TYR A 172 0.32 8.31 -5.97
N SER A 173 0.58 7.18 -5.32
CA SER A 173 1.53 6.18 -5.80
C SER A 173 0.93 5.42 -6.96
N ASN A 174 1.57 5.52 -8.11
CA ASN A 174 1.10 4.91 -9.35
C ASN A 174 2.25 4.85 -10.34
N ASP A 175 3.05 3.81 -10.20
CA ASP A 175 4.15 3.49 -11.11
C ASP A 175 3.93 2.12 -11.78
N GLN A 176 4.98 1.60 -12.40
CA GLN A 176 4.97 0.32 -13.08
C GLN A 176 4.83 -0.92 -12.17
N VAL A 177 5.17 -0.76 -10.90
CA VAL A 177 5.31 -1.80 -9.89
C VAL A 177 4.18 -1.72 -8.87
N GLU A 178 3.76 -0.52 -8.50
CA GLU A 178 2.88 -0.25 -7.38
C GLU A 178 1.81 0.79 -7.72
N PHE A 179 0.60 0.55 -7.20
CA PHE A 179 -0.44 1.56 -7.12
C PHE A 179 -1.25 1.33 -5.85
N GLY A 180 -1.69 2.41 -5.21
CA GLY A 180 -2.50 2.32 -4.00
C GLY A 180 -4.00 2.57 -4.23
N ALA A 181 -4.78 2.37 -3.18
CA ALA A 181 -6.21 2.62 -3.19
C ALA A 181 -6.56 4.11 -3.01
N PRO A 182 -7.75 4.57 -3.46
CA PRO A 182 -8.19 5.93 -3.20
C PRO A 182 -8.30 6.24 -1.71
N LEU A 183 -7.91 7.46 -1.30
CA LEU A 183 -7.92 7.91 0.10
C LEU A 183 -9.25 7.65 0.82
N GLN A 184 -10.38 7.94 0.16
CA GLN A 184 -11.71 7.72 0.73
C GLN A 184 -12.01 6.23 0.97
N MET A 185 -11.47 5.35 0.13
CA MET A 185 -11.59 3.90 0.30
C MET A 185 -10.74 3.42 1.48
N ASN A 186 -9.48 3.86 1.55
CA ASN A 186 -8.59 3.57 2.68
C ASN A 186 -9.21 4.03 4.02
N GLN A 187 -9.79 5.23 4.06
CA GLN A 187 -10.46 5.75 5.27
C GLN A 187 -11.65 4.87 5.70
N GLN A 188 -12.45 4.37 4.75
CA GLN A 188 -13.58 3.48 5.04
C GLN A 188 -13.13 2.08 5.49
N MET A 189 -12.05 1.55 4.90
CA MET A 189 -11.47 0.27 5.33
C MET A 189 -10.87 0.36 6.73
N ALA A 190 -10.16 1.44 7.01
CA ALA A 190 -9.65 1.74 8.35
C ALA A 190 -10.77 1.90 9.38
N GLU A 191 -11.89 2.51 9.02
CA GLU A 191 -13.06 2.62 9.91
C GLU A 191 -13.64 1.23 10.22
N ALA A 192 -13.75 0.34 9.22
CA ALA A 192 -14.23 -1.02 9.41
C ALA A 192 -13.30 -1.86 10.29
N LEU A 193 -11.98 -1.60 10.21
CA LEU A 193 -10.96 -2.16 11.07
C LEU A 193 -10.95 -1.54 12.47
N GLU A 194 -11.77 -0.53 12.76
CA GLU A 194 -11.77 0.24 14.00
C GLU A 194 -10.40 0.90 14.29
N LEU A 195 -9.72 1.40 13.26
CA LEU A 195 -8.55 2.27 13.40
C LEU A 195 -8.99 3.72 13.69
N ASP A 196 -8.09 4.51 14.26
CA ASP A 196 -8.25 5.94 14.56
C ASP A 196 -7.63 6.83 13.48
N PHE A 197 -6.62 6.33 12.78
CA PHE A 197 -5.99 7.05 11.67
C PHE A 197 -5.34 6.11 10.65
N ILE A 198 -5.01 6.68 9.49
CA ILE A 198 -4.08 6.12 8.50
C ILE A 198 -3.06 7.20 8.12
N ALA A 199 -1.85 6.82 7.74
CA ALA A 199 -0.88 7.73 7.12
C ALA A 199 -0.78 7.42 5.63
N ALA A 200 -1.01 8.43 4.78
CA ALA A 200 -0.77 8.34 3.35
C ALA A 200 0.71 8.65 3.11
N THR A 201 1.47 7.66 2.66
CA THR A 201 2.92 7.73 2.49
C THR A 201 3.32 7.28 1.10
N ASP A 202 2.67 7.86 0.09
CA ASP A 202 3.02 7.63 -1.30
C ASP A 202 4.49 7.97 -1.57
N HIS A 203 5.12 7.27 -2.52
CA HIS A 203 6.52 7.52 -2.88
C HIS A 203 6.70 8.96 -3.35
N SER A 204 7.71 9.65 -2.84
CA SER A 204 7.98 11.04 -3.24
C SER A 204 8.17 11.20 -4.76
N TYR A 205 8.74 10.20 -5.42
CA TYR A 205 8.94 10.22 -6.87
C TYR A 205 7.65 10.03 -7.68
N ASP A 206 6.58 9.47 -7.10
CA ASP A 206 5.28 9.43 -7.76
C ASP A 206 4.50 10.74 -7.58
N LEU A 207 4.79 11.46 -6.49
CA LEU A 207 4.11 12.69 -6.08
C LEU A 207 4.56 13.92 -6.89
N ASP A 208 5.72 13.85 -7.55
CA ASP A 208 6.20 14.90 -8.46
C ASP A 208 5.80 14.69 -9.92
N ASP A 209 4.98 13.69 -10.25
CA ASP A 209 4.53 13.39 -11.60
C ASP A 209 3.37 14.24 -12.12
N CYS A 210 3.23 14.25 -13.45
CA CYS A 210 2.01 14.63 -14.14
C CYS A 210 0.84 13.71 -13.71
N VAL A 211 -0.36 14.26 -13.64
CA VAL A 211 -1.57 13.53 -13.22
C VAL A 211 -1.94 12.40 -14.18
N ASP A 212 -1.62 12.57 -15.47
CA ASP A 212 -1.97 11.66 -16.56
C ASP A 212 -0.79 10.82 -17.08
N ASP A 213 0.43 11.09 -16.61
CA ASP A 213 1.65 10.40 -17.07
C ASP A 213 2.69 10.29 -15.93
N TYR A 214 2.77 9.11 -15.32
CA TYR A 214 3.74 8.79 -14.25
C TYR A 214 5.19 8.64 -14.74
N LEU A 215 5.45 8.80 -16.05
CA LEU A 215 6.82 8.81 -16.59
C LEU A 215 7.38 10.23 -16.72
N LYS A 216 6.60 11.23 -16.35
CA LYS A 216 6.92 12.63 -16.57
C LYS A 216 6.65 13.44 -15.32
N ASN A 217 7.74 13.92 -14.72
CA ASN A 217 7.64 14.83 -13.58
C ASN A 217 7.03 16.19 -14.00
N ASP A 218 6.20 16.76 -13.13
CA ASP A 218 5.61 18.09 -13.20
C ASP A 218 6.15 18.98 -12.05
N PRO A 219 6.97 19.99 -12.35
CA PRO A 219 7.53 20.88 -11.33
C PRO A 219 6.48 21.72 -10.59
N ALA A 220 5.23 21.78 -11.07
CA ALA A 220 4.12 22.40 -10.36
C ALA A 220 3.57 21.51 -9.23
N LEU A 221 3.99 20.23 -9.13
CA LEU A 221 3.58 19.27 -8.11
C LEU A 221 2.06 19.14 -7.92
N PRO A 222 1.27 18.95 -9.00
CA PRO A 222 -0.19 18.89 -8.92
C PRO A 222 -0.68 17.71 -8.07
N LYS A 223 -0.01 16.55 -8.11
CA LYS A 223 -0.32 15.39 -7.29
C LYS A 223 -0.11 15.68 -5.79
N TRP A 224 1.05 16.22 -5.41
CA TRP A 224 1.31 16.64 -4.02
C TRP A 224 0.25 17.63 -3.49
N GLN A 225 -0.08 18.66 -4.27
CA GLN A 225 -1.10 19.64 -3.87
C GLN A 225 -2.47 18.97 -3.70
N SER A 226 -2.84 18.12 -4.66
CA SER A 226 -4.10 17.37 -4.64
C SER A 226 -4.20 16.43 -3.44
N LEU A 227 -3.11 15.74 -3.06
CA LEU A 227 -3.03 14.88 -1.89
C LEU A 227 -3.43 15.67 -0.63
N TRP A 228 -2.79 16.81 -0.39
CA TRP A 228 -3.06 17.65 0.78
C TRP A 228 -4.48 18.22 0.80
N GLU A 229 -4.98 18.70 -0.34
CA GLU A 229 -6.33 19.25 -0.45
C GLU A 229 -7.40 18.17 -0.20
N THR A 230 -7.20 16.99 -0.79
CA THR A 230 -8.12 15.85 -0.65
C THR A 230 -8.14 15.34 0.78
N ILE A 231 -6.98 15.17 1.41
CA ILE A 231 -6.88 14.78 2.82
C ILE A 231 -7.57 15.81 3.73
N ALA A 232 -7.35 17.10 3.49
CA ALA A 232 -8.01 18.15 4.26
C ALA A 232 -9.54 18.14 4.08
N ALA A 233 -10.04 17.84 2.88
CA ALA A 233 -11.47 17.67 2.64
C ALA A 233 -12.02 16.44 3.38
N LEU A 234 -11.41 15.27 3.22
CA LEU A 234 -11.86 14.02 3.84
C LEU A 234 -11.82 14.07 5.38
N ASN A 235 -10.80 14.67 5.97
CA ASN A 235 -10.72 14.87 7.42
C ASN A 235 -11.76 15.84 7.98
N ARG A 236 -12.29 16.76 7.14
CA ARG A 236 -13.42 17.63 7.53
C ARG A 236 -14.76 16.90 7.44
N GLU A 237 -14.91 15.98 6.50
CA GLU A 237 -16.15 15.22 6.31
C GLU A 237 -16.28 14.04 7.28
N ASN A 238 -15.18 13.34 7.55
CA ASN A 238 -15.13 12.18 8.44
C ASN A 238 -14.10 12.39 9.55
N HIS A 239 -14.60 12.48 10.78
CA HIS A 239 -13.77 12.65 11.98
C HIS A 239 -13.49 11.34 12.73
N ARG A 240 -13.98 10.19 12.25
CA ARG A 240 -13.78 8.89 12.91
C ARG A 240 -12.40 8.32 12.64
N VAL A 241 -11.91 8.50 11.42
CA VAL A 241 -10.57 8.08 11.00
C VAL A 241 -9.88 9.25 10.35
N LEU A 242 -8.78 9.70 10.94
CA LEU A 242 -7.97 10.77 10.37
C LEU A 242 -7.00 10.21 9.33
N ILE A 243 -6.80 10.95 8.25
CA ILE A 243 -5.72 10.69 7.30
C ILE A 243 -4.59 11.67 7.62
N ILE A 244 -3.41 11.13 7.94
CA ILE A 244 -2.19 11.90 8.13
C ILE A 244 -1.51 12.01 6.77
N PRO A 245 -1.33 13.22 6.22
CA PRO A 245 -0.60 13.41 4.97
C PRO A 245 0.88 13.15 5.18
N GLY A 246 1.55 12.60 4.19
CA GLY A 246 2.96 12.26 4.23
C GLY A 246 3.51 11.85 2.88
N GLU A 247 4.75 11.38 2.90
CA GLU A 247 5.46 10.79 1.75
C GLU A 247 6.44 9.73 2.24
N GLU A 248 6.70 8.70 1.42
CA GLU A 248 7.86 7.83 1.55
C GLU A 248 9.00 8.38 0.68
N LEU A 249 9.99 8.98 1.34
CA LEU A 249 11.12 9.62 0.68
C LEU A 249 12.30 8.66 0.52
N SER A 250 12.77 8.47 -0.71
CA SER A 250 14.09 7.88 -0.96
C SER A 250 15.19 8.89 -0.66
N VAL A 251 16.02 8.57 0.34
CA VAL A 251 17.00 9.49 0.92
C VAL A 251 18.33 8.80 1.19
N GLY A 252 19.42 9.57 1.19
CA GLY A 252 20.77 9.08 1.42
C GLY A 252 21.06 8.79 2.88
N ASN A 253 21.37 7.53 3.19
CA ASN A 253 21.89 7.15 4.51
C ASN A 253 23.36 7.59 4.72
N ALA A 254 23.93 7.31 5.89
CA ALA A 254 25.32 7.63 6.23
C ALA A 254 26.38 6.96 5.32
N GLN A 255 25.98 6.07 4.41
CA GLN A 255 26.83 5.42 3.41
C GLN A 255 26.57 5.94 1.98
N GLY A 256 25.70 6.94 1.80
CA GLY A 256 25.33 7.47 0.49
C GLY A 256 24.54 6.48 -0.37
N LYS A 257 23.76 5.61 0.28
CA LYS A 257 22.84 4.64 -0.33
C LYS A 257 21.40 5.07 -0.08
N ASN A 258 20.50 4.75 -1.02
CA ASN A 258 19.08 5.05 -0.90
C ASN A 258 18.46 4.16 0.19
N VAL A 259 17.82 4.79 1.16
CA VAL A 259 16.92 4.16 2.14
C VAL A 259 15.61 4.95 2.13
N HIS A 260 14.54 4.36 2.64
CA HIS A 260 13.24 5.01 2.67
C HIS A 260 12.90 5.59 4.03
N LEU A 261 12.45 6.84 4.04
CA LEU A 261 12.09 7.62 5.20
C LEU A 261 10.63 8.06 5.07
N LEU A 262 9.77 7.66 6.02
CA LEU A 262 8.40 8.15 6.08
C LEU A 262 8.41 9.52 6.73
N LEU A 263 7.91 10.51 6.01
CA LEU A 263 7.68 11.86 6.48
C LEU A 263 6.18 12.05 6.71
N TYR A 264 5.79 12.42 7.93
CA TYR A 264 4.40 12.74 8.24
C TYR A 264 4.24 14.23 8.48
N ASN A 265 3.13 14.78 8.00
CA ASN A 265 2.67 16.14 8.28
C ASN A 265 3.74 17.22 7.99
N ASN A 266 4.47 17.05 6.89
CA ASN A 266 5.46 17.99 6.38
C ASN A 266 4.98 18.51 5.02
N ARG A 267 4.62 19.81 4.90
CA ARG A 267 4.09 20.35 3.63
C ARG A 267 5.18 20.63 2.61
N HIS A 268 6.42 20.82 3.06
CA HIS A 268 7.55 20.89 2.18
C HIS A 268 7.76 19.55 1.47
N PHE A 269 7.66 19.55 0.15
CA PHE A 269 7.89 18.36 -0.67
C PHE A 269 9.39 18.13 -0.88
N TRP A 270 9.85 16.89 -0.69
CA TRP A 270 11.23 16.50 -0.97
C TRP A 270 11.28 15.57 -2.20
N PRO A 271 12.02 15.93 -3.28
CA PRO A 271 12.18 15.01 -4.39
C PRO A 271 13.09 13.83 -4.01
N GLY A 272 12.69 12.60 -4.39
CA GLY A 272 13.39 11.38 -3.96
C GLY A 272 13.35 10.26 -5.00
N TYR A 273 13.93 10.48 -6.18
CA TYR A 273 13.91 9.50 -7.28
C TYR A 273 15.15 8.59 -7.33
N GLY A 274 16.00 8.60 -6.30
CA GLY A 274 17.29 7.89 -6.30
C GLY A 274 17.20 6.39 -6.55
N ASP A 275 16.06 5.75 -6.27
CA ASP A 275 15.82 4.33 -6.51
C ASP A 275 14.46 4.02 -7.16
N SER A 276 13.80 5.02 -7.78
CA SER A 276 12.51 4.85 -8.46
C SER A 276 12.61 4.02 -9.75
N GLY A 277 13.77 4.11 -10.42
CA GLY A 277 13.99 3.46 -11.71
C GLY A 277 13.46 4.26 -12.91
N GLU A 278 12.80 5.40 -12.71
CA GLU A 278 12.40 6.31 -13.81
C GLU A 278 13.63 6.89 -14.54
N LYS A 279 14.64 7.32 -13.77
CA LYS A 279 15.84 7.98 -14.29
C LYS A 279 17.02 7.02 -14.30
N TRP A 280 17.08 6.20 -15.35
CA TRP A 280 18.16 5.24 -15.56
C TRP A 280 19.54 5.88 -15.32
N PHE A 281 20.36 5.20 -14.53
CA PHE A 281 21.72 5.60 -14.14
C PHE A 281 21.84 6.83 -13.20
N GLN A 282 20.75 7.53 -12.90
CA GLN A 282 20.73 8.61 -11.90
C GLN A 282 20.28 8.10 -10.53
N THR A 283 21.05 7.20 -9.96
CA THR A 283 20.63 6.45 -8.76
C THR A 283 21.23 6.97 -7.45
N GLN A 284 21.84 8.15 -7.48
CA GLN A 284 22.34 8.80 -6.26
C GLN A 284 21.17 9.45 -5.52
N PRO A 285 21.16 9.39 -4.17
CA PRO A 285 20.18 10.13 -3.39
C PRO A 285 20.29 11.64 -3.64
N GLN A 286 19.14 12.31 -3.76
CA GLN A 286 19.05 13.76 -3.94
C GLN A 286 19.36 14.51 -2.65
N HIS A 287 18.99 13.92 -1.52
CA HIS A 287 19.14 14.49 -0.18
C HIS A 287 19.78 13.49 0.78
N GLY A 288 20.41 14.00 1.83
CA GLY A 288 20.90 13.18 2.94
C GLY A 288 19.92 13.17 4.12
N LEU A 289 19.86 12.06 4.87
CA LEU A 289 18.95 11.91 6.01
C LEU A 289 19.02 13.06 7.00
N GLN A 290 20.24 13.45 7.39
CA GLN A 290 20.45 14.51 8.37
C GLN A 290 19.92 15.85 7.88
N GLN A 291 20.15 16.18 6.60
CA GLN A 291 19.65 17.41 6.00
C GLN A 291 18.13 17.47 6.05
N VAL A 292 17.46 16.41 5.56
CA VAL A 292 15.99 16.35 5.53
C VAL A 292 15.41 16.51 6.93
N ILE A 293 15.93 15.74 7.90
CA ILE A 293 15.39 15.71 9.28
C ILE A 293 15.60 17.05 10.01
N GLU A 294 16.70 17.77 9.75
CA GLU A 294 16.97 19.07 10.37
C GLU A 294 16.09 20.20 9.81
N GLU A 295 15.55 20.03 8.60
CA GLU A 295 14.72 21.02 7.88
C GLU A 295 13.21 20.75 7.98
N LEU A 296 12.78 19.71 8.72
CA LEU A 296 11.37 19.37 8.89
C LEU A 296 10.58 20.44 9.63
N GLU A 297 9.30 20.55 9.28
CA GLU A 297 8.35 21.39 10.01
C GLU A 297 8.23 20.95 11.49
N PRO A 298 7.96 21.88 12.44
CA PRO A 298 7.92 21.56 13.87
C PRO A 298 6.92 20.46 14.27
N THR A 299 5.87 20.25 13.47
CA THR A 299 4.83 19.24 13.70
C THR A 299 5.00 17.99 12.85
N ALA A 300 6.06 17.92 12.04
CA ALA A 300 6.35 16.78 11.20
C ALA A 300 7.07 15.68 11.99
N LEU A 301 6.95 14.46 11.50
CA LEU A 301 7.65 13.29 12.05
C LEU A 301 8.45 12.60 10.94
N ALA A 302 9.62 12.08 11.31
CA ALA A 302 10.47 11.27 10.46
C ALA A 302 10.63 9.86 11.04
N ILE A 303 10.22 8.85 10.28
CA ILE A 303 10.25 7.44 10.67
C ILE A 303 11.11 6.67 9.68
N ALA A 304 12.03 5.85 10.19
CA ALA A 304 12.78 4.91 9.35
C ALA A 304 11.84 3.83 8.82
N ALA A 305 11.61 3.76 7.50
CA ALA A 305 10.80 2.73 6.88
C ALA A 305 11.58 1.40 6.84
N HIS A 306 10.86 0.30 7.16
CA HIS A 306 11.31 -1.10 7.06
C HIS A 306 12.83 -1.33 7.24
N PRO A 307 13.46 -0.86 8.34
CA PRO A 307 14.92 -0.69 8.43
C PRO A 307 15.72 -2.00 8.47
N ASP A 308 15.04 -3.11 8.69
CA ASP A 308 15.66 -4.42 8.73
C ASP A 308 15.60 -5.16 7.38
N HIS A 309 14.82 -4.68 6.42
CA HIS A 309 14.72 -5.29 5.11
C HIS A 309 16.06 -5.19 4.35
N GLU A 310 16.55 -6.31 3.83
CA GLU A 310 17.74 -6.33 3.00
C GLU A 310 17.34 -6.30 1.52
N PRO A 311 17.63 -5.21 0.78
CA PRO A 311 17.26 -5.13 -0.62
C PRO A 311 17.99 -6.22 -1.45
N PRO A 312 17.32 -6.80 -2.47
CA PRO A 312 17.93 -7.75 -3.39
C PRO A 312 19.26 -7.24 -3.99
N PHE A 313 20.19 -8.16 -4.26
CA PHE A 313 21.55 -7.83 -4.73
C PHE A 313 21.57 -6.89 -5.95
N LEU A 314 20.72 -7.15 -6.94
CA LEU A 314 20.65 -6.30 -8.14
C LEU A 314 20.11 -4.90 -7.85
N GLN A 315 19.13 -4.74 -6.95
CA GLN A 315 18.64 -3.41 -6.56
C GLN A 315 19.71 -2.63 -5.79
N ARG A 316 20.51 -3.31 -4.95
CA ARG A 316 21.67 -2.69 -4.28
C ARG A 316 22.72 -2.17 -5.27
N TRP A 317 22.90 -2.87 -6.38
CA TRP A 317 23.90 -2.53 -7.38
C TRP A 317 23.38 -1.50 -8.39
N LEU A 318 22.21 -1.73 -8.98
CA LEU A 318 21.62 -0.88 -10.03
C LEU A 318 21.03 0.41 -9.46
N LEU A 319 20.22 0.30 -8.41
CA LEU A 319 19.45 1.40 -7.83
C LEU A 319 20.11 1.97 -6.56
N ARG A 320 21.30 1.50 -6.21
CA ARG A 320 22.04 1.92 -5.01
C ARG A 320 21.21 1.82 -3.72
N ARG A 321 20.20 0.94 -3.67
CA ARG A 321 19.43 0.65 -2.45
C ARG A 321 20.37 0.18 -1.34
N GLY A 322 20.13 0.67 -0.13
CA GLY A 322 20.92 0.40 1.07
C GLY A 322 20.09 -0.21 2.18
N LYS A 323 20.76 -0.46 3.30
CA LYS A 323 20.12 -0.78 4.59
C LYS A 323 20.41 0.35 5.56
N TRP A 324 19.50 0.59 6.48
CA TRP A 324 19.73 1.50 7.60
C TRP A 324 20.95 1.06 8.41
N ALA A 325 21.87 1.99 8.66
CA ALA A 325 23.10 1.77 9.41
C ALA A 325 22.95 2.27 10.85
N ALA A 326 23.76 1.71 11.76
CA ALA A 326 23.75 2.10 13.17
C ALA A 326 23.97 3.61 13.42
N LYS A 327 24.67 4.30 12.50
CA LYS A 327 24.90 5.75 12.56
C LYS A 327 23.65 6.56 12.23
N ASP A 328 22.77 6.06 11.37
CA ASP A 328 21.57 6.77 10.93
C ASP A 328 20.61 6.99 12.11
N PHE A 329 20.53 6.01 13.01
CA PHE A 329 19.71 6.10 14.23
C PHE A 329 20.25 7.08 15.29
N GLN A 330 21.43 7.67 15.08
CA GLN A 330 21.99 8.70 15.96
C GLN A 330 21.52 10.12 15.59
N ILE A 331 20.83 10.27 14.46
CA ILE A 331 20.31 11.57 14.02
C ILE A 331 19.27 12.04 15.04
N LYS A 332 19.55 13.20 15.63
CA LYS A 332 18.63 13.86 16.56
C LYS A 332 17.35 14.21 15.78
N SER A 333 16.19 13.89 16.36
CA SER A 333 14.87 14.08 15.75
C SER A 333 14.39 13.00 14.77
N LEU A 334 15.12 11.89 14.57
CA LEU A 334 14.51 10.68 14.03
C LEU A 334 13.51 10.14 15.08
N ASN A 335 12.21 10.15 14.80
CA ASN A 335 11.18 9.92 15.80
C ASN A 335 10.91 8.44 16.07
N GLY A 336 11.16 7.57 15.09
CA GLY A 336 10.89 6.15 15.24
C GLY A 336 11.34 5.29 14.06
N CYS A 337 10.98 4.02 14.13
CA CYS A 337 11.36 3.01 13.15
C CYS A 337 10.25 1.98 12.95
N GLN A 338 9.92 1.69 11.70
CA GLN A 338 8.92 0.70 11.30
C GLN A 338 9.51 -0.71 11.33
N PHE A 339 9.70 -1.28 12.52
CA PHE A 339 10.25 -2.64 12.65
C PHE A 339 9.27 -3.74 12.21
N TRP A 340 7.97 -3.45 12.20
CA TRP A 340 6.95 -4.34 11.65
C TRP A 340 6.41 -3.74 10.36
N ASN A 341 6.73 -4.39 9.24
CA ASN A 341 6.16 -4.10 7.93
C ASN A 341 5.38 -5.30 7.37
N GLY A 342 4.14 -5.52 7.82
CA GLY A 342 3.27 -6.62 7.38
C GLY A 342 3.66 -8.05 7.80
N ASP A 343 4.95 -8.37 7.93
CA ASP A 343 5.45 -9.71 8.30
C ASP A 343 5.77 -9.82 9.81
N LYS A 344 4.84 -10.44 10.55
CA LYS A 344 5.01 -10.74 11.97
C LYS A 344 6.21 -11.64 12.26
N SER A 345 6.53 -12.58 11.37
CA SER A 345 7.63 -13.52 11.58
C SER A 345 8.98 -12.80 11.49
N GLN A 346 9.14 -11.96 10.47
CA GLN A 346 10.29 -11.09 10.31
C GLN A 346 10.44 -10.17 11.53
N PHE A 347 9.38 -9.45 11.91
CA PHE A 347 9.39 -8.57 13.08
C PHE A 347 9.87 -9.28 14.35
N LEU A 348 9.33 -10.46 14.66
CA LEU A 348 9.72 -11.23 15.84
C LEU A 348 11.17 -11.76 15.76
N SER A 349 11.63 -12.15 14.58
CA SER A 349 12.96 -12.74 14.41
C SER A 349 14.10 -11.71 14.45
N SER A 350 13.87 -10.51 13.92
CA SER A 350 14.94 -9.54 13.65
C SER A 350 14.57 -8.12 14.05
N GLY A 351 13.34 -7.67 13.80
CA GLY A 351 12.86 -6.34 14.22
C GLY A 351 12.97 -6.11 15.73
N VAL A 352 12.48 -7.04 16.55
CA VAL A 352 12.57 -6.99 18.02
C VAL A 352 14.03 -6.95 18.49
N ARG A 353 14.90 -7.72 17.84
CA ARG A 353 16.34 -7.74 18.16
C ARG A 353 16.98 -6.38 17.85
N MET A 354 16.76 -5.85 16.66
CA MET A 354 17.30 -4.55 16.24
C MET A 354 16.83 -3.42 17.18
N TRP A 355 15.54 -3.40 17.51
CA TRP A 355 14.98 -2.44 18.46
C TRP A 355 15.63 -2.56 19.84
N SER A 356 15.78 -3.78 20.36
CA SER A 356 16.44 -4.04 21.64
C SER A 356 17.90 -3.57 21.64
N GLU A 357 18.63 -3.80 20.55
CA GLU A 357 20.02 -3.35 20.40
C GLU A 357 20.13 -1.80 20.38
N LEU A 358 19.18 -1.10 19.75
CA LEU A 358 19.13 0.37 19.78
C LEU A 358 18.85 0.89 21.19
N LEU A 359 17.87 0.31 21.89
CA LEU A 359 17.55 0.68 23.27
C LEU A 359 18.74 0.47 24.22
N LEU A 360 19.46 -0.65 24.09
CA LEU A 360 20.66 -0.95 24.88
C LEU A 360 21.82 0.02 24.61
N ARG A 361 21.85 0.65 23.42
CA ARG A 361 22.81 1.71 23.07
C ARG A 361 22.34 3.11 23.52
N GLY A 362 21.21 3.20 24.21
CA GLY A 362 20.63 4.46 24.68
C GLY A 362 19.81 5.21 23.62
N LEU A 363 19.60 4.62 22.43
CA LEU A 363 18.79 5.19 21.36
C LEU A 363 17.33 4.80 21.59
N LYS A 364 16.49 5.80 21.93
CA LYS A 364 15.07 5.59 22.26
C LYS A 364 14.19 5.67 21.00
N ALA A 365 14.42 4.78 20.04
CA ALA A 365 13.60 4.69 18.85
C ALA A 365 12.18 4.22 19.20
N THR A 366 11.18 5.03 18.86
CA THR A 366 9.77 4.62 18.97
C THR A 366 9.49 3.52 17.95
N LEU A 367 8.77 2.48 18.37
CA LEU A 367 8.39 1.39 17.48
C LEU A 367 7.16 1.82 16.67
N PHE A 368 7.28 1.73 15.35
CA PHE A 368 6.18 1.87 14.39
C PHE A 368 5.86 0.52 13.77
N ALA A 369 4.60 0.33 13.41
CA ALA A 369 4.11 -0.84 12.70
C ALA A 369 3.20 -0.35 11.58
N GLY A 370 3.48 -0.82 10.37
CA GLY A 370 2.61 -0.60 9.22
C GLY A 370 2.66 -1.82 8.31
N ASN A 371 2.00 -1.73 7.15
CA ASN A 371 1.92 -2.83 6.21
C ASN A 371 2.43 -2.51 4.80
N ASP A 372 2.72 -1.24 4.50
CA ASP A 372 3.30 -0.86 3.20
C ASP A 372 2.38 -1.34 2.07
N ALA A 373 1.08 -1.09 2.29
CA ALA A 373 -0.04 -1.63 1.52
C ALA A 373 -0.62 -0.64 0.53
#